data_AF-A0AAN7DNR9-F1
#
_entry.id   AF-A0AAN7DNR9-F1
#
_cell.length_a   1.000
_cell.length_b   1.000
_cell.length_c   1.000
_cell.angle_alpha   90.00
_cell.angle_beta   90.00
_cell.angle_gamma   90.00
#
_symmetry.space_group_name_H-M   'P 1'
#
loop_
_entity.id
_entity.type
_entity.pdbx_description
1 polymer ?
#
loop_
_entity_poly.entity_id
_entity_poly.type
_entity_poly.pdbx_seq_one_letter_code
_entity_poly.pdbx_strand_id
1 'polypeptide(L)'
;MDSRCEFIGCGDVFFEKDESYSGHLRGHYQQTHHNIVLKLSPLNYMELWCYSCNSPIGYWGFPHIKKPIAEKNMCRNILQFMTALPPDHNPSLKLDVIERRRLIEQRLSVFQQNHDFTYLIEKQWFTKWINFLTGKSNEMPGALDNSILFFSHEKQKLRHDLMIGCDYELVGRSIRAYIERVYGLENGSHIVSGDDYIGQPLYRGISQSALLHRRYY
;
A
#
# COMPACT_ATOMS: atom_id res chain seq x y z
N MET A 1 -8.08 28.18 -15.61
CA MET A 1 -6.88 27.93 -14.77
C MET A 1 -6.87 29.01 -13.71
N ASP A 2 -7.14 28.64 -12.46
CA ASP A 2 -7.28 29.59 -11.36
C ASP A 2 -5.88 29.93 -10.81
N SER A 3 -5.54 31.22 -10.79
CA SER A 3 -4.22 31.74 -10.41
C SER A 3 -3.95 31.70 -8.90
N ARG A 4 -4.81 31.04 -8.12
CA ARG A 4 -4.75 31.00 -6.64
C ARG A 4 -4.91 29.57 -6.09
N CYS A 5 -4.27 28.60 -6.72
CA CYS A 5 -4.15 27.27 -6.11
C CYS A 5 -3.12 27.32 -4.98
N GLU A 6 -3.57 27.40 -3.74
CA GLU A 6 -2.71 27.45 -2.54
C GLU A 6 -2.09 26.09 -2.16
N PHE A 7 -2.46 25.01 -2.86
CA PHE A 7 -2.02 23.66 -2.51
C PHE A 7 -0.78 23.22 -3.30
N ILE A 8 0.36 23.20 -2.62
CA ILE A 8 1.61 22.62 -3.12
C ILE A 8 1.38 21.13 -3.43
N GLY A 9 1.51 20.72 -4.69
CA GLY A 9 1.27 19.34 -5.13
C GLY A 9 -0.13 19.07 -5.71
N CYS A 10 -0.93 20.10 -5.96
CA CYS A 10 -2.22 19.97 -6.65
C CYS A 10 -2.00 19.80 -8.15
N GLY A 11 -2.88 19.05 -8.81
CA GLY A 11 -2.91 18.99 -10.27
C GLY A 11 -1.85 18.04 -10.85
N ASP A 12 -2.11 16.77 -10.67
CA ASP A 12 -2.08 15.70 -11.69
C ASP A 12 -2.67 14.47 -11.00
N VAL A 13 -3.64 13.82 -11.65
CA VAL A 13 -4.05 12.47 -11.27
C VAL A 13 -3.20 11.54 -12.12
N PHE A 14 -2.12 11.02 -11.56
CA PHE A 14 -1.24 10.09 -12.27
C PHE A 14 -1.95 8.76 -12.69
N PHE A 15 -3.25 8.63 -12.46
CA PHE A 15 -4.05 7.40 -12.55
C PHE A 15 -5.44 7.54 -13.19
N GLU A 16 -5.79 8.70 -13.78
CA GLU A 16 -6.97 8.71 -14.64
C GLU A 16 -6.64 8.00 -15.96
N LYS A 17 -7.58 7.13 -16.37
CA LYS A 17 -7.45 6.20 -17.49
C LYS A 17 -7.30 6.92 -18.85
N ASP A 18 -7.61 8.21 -18.85
CA ASP A 18 -7.53 9.10 -19.99
C ASP A 18 -6.31 10.00 -19.72
N GLU A 19 -5.22 9.75 -20.45
CA GLU A 19 -3.86 10.32 -20.30
C GLU A 19 -3.75 11.86 -20.43
N SER A 20 -4.73 12.62 -19.93
CA SER A 20 -4.76 14.07 -19.90
C SER A 20 -4.12 14.57 -18.60
N TYR A 21 -2.80 14.76 -18.64
CA TYR A 21 -2.01 15.36 -17.55
C TYR A 21 -2.18 16.89 -17.49
N SER A 22 -3.41 17.39 -17.44
CA SER A 22 -3.71 18.82 -17.40
C SER A 22 -3.74 19.37 -15.98
N GLY A 23 -2.74 19.02 -15.17
CA GLY A 23 -2.60 19.52 -13.81
C GLY A 23 -1.51 20.58 -13.66
N HIS A 24 -1.57 21.34 -12.55
CA HIS A 24 -0.62 22.40 -12.24
C HIS A 24 0.84 21.92 -12.17
N LEU A 25 1.09 20.65 -11.83
CA LEU A 25 2.43 20.06 -11.77
C LEU A 25 3.08 20.00 -13.17
N ARG A 26 2.31 19.65 -14.20
CA ARG A 26 2.79 19.65 -15.58
C ARG A 26 3.12 21.07 -16.07
N GLY A 27 2.29 22.05 -15.72
CA GLY A 27 2.54 23.47 -16.02
C GLY A 27 3.80 23.99 -15.32
N HIS A 28 4.00 23.66 -14.04
CA HIS A 28 5.20 24.00 -13.28
C HIS A 28 6.46 23.42 -13.92
N TYR A 29 6.44 22.16 -14.34
CA TYR A 29 7.54 21.54 -15.07
C TYR A 29 7.85 22.29 -16.37
N GLN A 30 6.83 22.63 -17.18
CA GLN A 30 7.01 23.35 -18.44
C GLN A 30 7.63 24.74 -18.26
N GLN A 31 7.33 25.42 -17.16
CA GLN A 31 7.83 26.78 -16.88
C GLN A 31 9.20 26.79 -16.22
N THR A 32 9.46 25.85 -15.31
CA THR A 32 10.66 25.88 -14.43
C THR A 32 11.69 24.82 -14.77
N HIS A 33 11.36 23.84 -15.62
CA HIS A 33 12.18 22.67 -15.92
C HIS A 33 12.55 21.81 -14.70
N HIS A 34 11.80 21.92 -13.60
CA HIS A 34 11.92 20.98 -12.48
C HIS A 34 11.34 19.62 -12.87
N ASN A 35 12.22 18.64 -13.06
CA ASN A 35 11.87 17.33 -13.61
C ASN A 35 11.24 16.38 -12.61
N ILE A 36 11.55 16.52 -11.32
CA ILE A 36 11.07 15.63 -10.27
C ILE A 36 9.96 16.33 -9.50
N VAL A 37 8.83 15.65 -9.38
CA VAL A 37 7.71 16.07 -8.55
C VAL A 37 7.48 15.08 -7.44
N LEU A 38 7.28 15.63 -6.24
CA LEU A 38 6.84 14.92 -5.05
C LEU A 38 5.39 15.30 -4.77
N LYS A 39 4.52 14.29 -4.69
CA LYS A 39 3.15 14.42 -4.21
C LYS A 39 3.00 13.65 -2.91
N LEU A 40 2.62 14.37 -1.86
CA LEU A 40 2.27 13.80 -0.56
C LEU A 40 0.76 13.83 -0.46
N SER A 41 0.14 12.67 -0.32
CA SER A 41 -1.29 12.57 -0.03
C SER A 41 -1.52 11.59 1.12
N PRO A 42 -2.60 11.76 1.89
CA PRO A 42 -2.99 10.78 2.90
C PRO A 42 -3.15 9.37 2.33
N LEU A 43 -3.50 9.22 1.04
CA LEU A 43 -3.74 7.90 0.46
C LEU A 43 -2.49 7.28 -0.17
N ASN A 44 -1.58 8.12 -0.68
CA ASN A 44 -0.45 7.66 -1.47
C ASN A 44 0.93 8.02 -0.90
N TYR A 45 1.00 8.58 0.31
CA TYR A 45 2.13 8.80 1.25
C TYR A 45 3.43 9.42 0.71
N MET A 46 3.89 9.01 -0.47
CA MET A 46 4.95 9.62 -1.25
C MET A 46 4.86 9.12 -2.69
N GLU A 47 4.50 10.01 -3.59
CA GLU A 47 4.39 9.78 -5.02
C GLU A 47 5.48 10.62 -5.73
N LEU A 48 6.46 9.97 -6.35
CA LEU A 48 7.57 10.60 -7.05
C LEU A 48 7.49 10.44 -8.57
N TRP A 49 7.20 11.50 -9.32
CA TRP A 49 7.15 11.45 -10.78
C TRP A 49 8.37 12.14 -11.40
N CYS A 50 8.94 11.55 -12.45
CA CYS A 50 9.95 12.20 -13.28
C CYS A 50 9.35 12.55 -14.65
N TYR A 51 9.19 13.84 -14.95
CA TYR A 51 8.71 14.30 -16.26
C TYR A 51 9.73 14.12 -17.38
N SER A 52 11.04 14.17 -17.08
CA SER A 52 12.08 13.90 -18.09
C SER A 52 12.04 12.46 -18.57
N CYS A 53 11.88 11.50 -17.66
CA CYS A 53 11.76 10.08 -17.99
C CYS A 53 10.33 9.67 -18.35
N ASN A 54 9.34 10.56 -18.16
CA ASN A 54 7.91 10.30 -18.26
C ASN A 54 7.49 9.03 -17.50
N SER A 55 7.91 8.93 -16.24
CA SER A 55 7.78 7.68 -15.50
C SER A 55 7.75 7.88 -13.98
N PRO A 56 7.04 7.02 -13.23
CA PRO A 56 7.11 7.03 -11.78
C PRO A 56 8.49 6.56 -11.29
N ILE A 57 8.99 7.13 -10.20
CA ILE A 57 10.22 6.73 -9.51
C ILE A 57 9.84 5.81 -8.34
N GLY A 58 10.53 4.67 -8.20
CA GLY A 58 10.28 3.74 -7.11
C GLY A 58 9.13 2.76 -7.36
N TYR A 59 8.51 2.25 -6.30
CA TYR A 59 7.52 1.19 -6.40
C TYR A 59 6.10 1.66 -6.04
N TRP A 60 5.17 1.47 -6.97
CA TRP A 60 3.82 2.04 -6.92
C TRP A 60 2.73 0.97 -6.86
N GLY A 61 3.10 -0.29 -6.58
CA GLY A 61 2.14 -1.39 -6.48
C GLY A 61 1.61 -1.92 -7.81
N PHE A 62 2.11 -1.43 -8.96
CA PHE A 62 1.80 -1.98 -10.27
C PHE A 62 2.72 -3.17 -10.59
N PRO A 63 2.18 -4.40 -10.73
CA PRO A 63 3.01 -5.57 -11.03
C PRO A 63 3.71 -5.47 -12.40
N HIS A 64 3.18 -4.65 -13.31
CA HIS A 64 3.68 -4.53 -14.69
C HIS A 64 4.80 -3.49 -14.87
N ILE A 65 5.00 -2.58 -13.90
CA ILE A 65 6.07 -1.58 -13.98
C ILE A 65 7.28 -2.09 -13.21
N LYS A 66 8.20 -2.77 -13.91
CA LYS A 66 9.48 -3.20 -13.34
C LYS A 66 10.42 -2.00 -13.26
N LYS A 67 10.61 -1.46 -12.04
CA LYS A 67 11.61 -0.42 -11.74
C LYS A 67 12.89 -1.01 -11.17
N PRO A 68 14.03 -0.30 -11.26
CA PRO A 68 15.26 -0.73 -10.61
C PRO A 68 15.03 -1.02 -9.14
N ILE A 69 15.57 -2.14 -8.66
CA ILE A 69 15.46 -2.56 -7.25
C ILE A 69 15.98 -1.44 -6.31
N ALA A 70 16.99 -0.70 -6.77
CA ALA A 70 17.55 0.44 -6.05
C ALA A 70 16.50 1.56 -5.79
N GLU A 71 15.71 1.95 -6.78
CA GLU A 71 14.67 2.98 -6.60
C GLU A 71 13.58 2.54 -5.63
N LYS A 72 13.16 1.27 -5.74
CA LYS A 72 12.19 0.66 -4.82
C LYS A 72 12.72 0.71 -3.38
N ASN A 73 13.97 0.29 -3.17
CA ASN A 73 14.59 0.29 -1.85
C ASN A 73 14.77 1.70 -1.30
N MET A 74 15.20 2.66 -2.13
CA MET A 74 15.34 4.07 -1.73
C MET A 74 14.01 4.63 -1.24
N CYS A 75 12.94 4.52 -2.04
CA CYS A 75 11.64 5.07 -1.68
C CYS A 75 11.07 4.40 -0.43
N ARG A 76 11.25 3.08 -0.29
CA ARG A 76 10.85 2.33 0.90
C ARG A 76 11.59 2.83 2.14
N ASN A 77 12.90 3.03 2.07
CA ASN A 77 13.69 3.50 3.21
C ASN A 77 13.25 4.91 3.66
N ILE A 78 12.99 5.81 2.71
CA ILE A 78 12.46 7.15 3.03
C ILE A 78 11.10 7.04 3.72
N LEU A 79 10.19 6.21 3.21
CA LEU A 79 8.87 6.01 3.81
C LEU A 79 8.95 5.38 5.20
N GLN A 80 9.81 4.37 5.40
CA GLN A 80 10.02 3.75 6.70
C GLN A 80 10.59 4.75 7.70
N PHE A 81 11.51 5.61 7.28
CA PHE A 81 12.01 6.70 8.12
C PHE A 81 10.91 7.69 8.49
N MET A 82 10.14 8.17 7.51
CA MET A 82 9.06 9.14 7.74
C MET A 82 7.92 8.60 8.61
N THR A 83 7.76 7.28 8.65
CA THR A 83 6.68 6.61 9.39
C THR A 83 7.16 5.96 10.70
N ALA A 84 8.46 5.99 10.99
CA ALA A 84 9.01 5.45 12.22
C ALA A 84 8.44 6.18 13.45
N LEU A 85 8.21 5.43 14.53
CA LEU A 85 7.82 6.04 15.81
C LEU A 85 9.00 6.85 16.36
N PRO A 86 8.74 8.04 16.92
CA PRO A 86 9.78 8.81 17.59
C PRO A 86 10.29 8.01 18.81
N PRO A 87 11.56 8.19 19.21
CA PRO A 87 12.11 7.45 20.35
C PRO A 87 11.41 7.85 21.66
N ASP A 88 11.48 6.99 22.67
CA ASP A 88 10.65 7.05 23.89
C ASP A 88 10.90 8.26 24.82
N HIS A 89 11.79 9.18 24.46
CA HIS A 89 12.06 10.38 25.26
C HIS A 89 10.94 11.43 25.20
N ASN A 90 9.95 11.27 24.29
CA ASN A 90 8.76 12.14 24.24
C ASN A 90 7.47 11.33 24.02
N PRO A 91 6.83 10.84 25.11
CA PRO A 91 5.61 10.04 25.03
C PRO A 91 4.43 10.78 24.38
N SER A 92 4.31 12.09 24.57
CA SER A 92 3.23 12.89 23.97
C SER A 92 3.35 12.93 22.46
N LEU A 93 4.56 13.22 21.94
CA LEU A 93 4.81 13.22 20.51
C LEU A 93 4.61 11.84 19.90
N LYS A 94 4.99 10.78 20.62
CA LYS A 94 4.77 9.39 20.19
C LYS A 94 3.29 9.08 20.01
N LEU A 95 2.45 9.48 20.97
CA LEU A 95 0.99 9.31 20.87
C LEU A 95 0.40 10.12 19.71
N ASP A 96 0.81 11.37 19.54
CA ASP A 96 0.34 12.21 18.43
C ASP A 96 0.67 11.59 17.06
N VAL A 97 1.90 11.06 16.90
CA VAL A 97 2.32 10.37 15.68
C VAL A 97 1.48 9.11 15.44
N ILE A 98 1.21 8.32 16.48
CA ILE A 98 0.37 7.12 16.41
C ILE A 98 -1.05 7.49 15.96
N GLU A 99 -1.66 8.51 16.57
CA GLU A 99 -3.02 8.95 16.23
C GLU A 99 -3.12 9.47 14.80
N ARG A 100 -2.15 10.31 14.37
CA ARG A 100 -2.10 10.79 12.99
C ARG A 100 -1.94 9.63 12.01
N ARG A 101 -1.08 8.67 12.31
CA ARG A 101 -0.87 7.50 11.47
C ARG A 101 -2.14 6.64 11.34
N ARG A 102 -2.86 6.41 12.44
CA ARG A 102 -4.17 5.72 12.42
C ARG A 102 -5.17 6.38 11.50
N LEU A 103 -5.33 7.71 11.60
CA LEU A 103 -6.29 8.45 10.78
C LEU A 103 -6.00 8.30 9.28
N ILE A 104 -4.72 8.27 8.91
CA ILE A 104 -4.34 8.13 7.51
C ILE A 104 -4.61 6.68 7.02
N GLU A 105 -4.25 5.67 7.82
CA GLU A 105 -4.47 4.27 7.47
C GLU A 105 -5.97 3.87 7.47
N GLN A 106 -6.78 4.45 8.37
CA GLN A 106 -8.24 4.32 8.33
C GLN A 106 -8.84 4.92 7.06
N ARG A 107 -8.33 6.07 6.61
CA ARG A 107 -8.75 6.63 5.32
C ARG A 107 -8.39 5.67 4.20
N LEU A 108 -7.18 5.13 4.18
CA LEU A 108 -6.79 4.14 3.18
C LEU A 108 -7.73 2.93 3.15
N SER A 109 -8.15 2.41 4.31
CA SER A 109 -9.11 1.30 4.35
C SER A 109 -10.50 1.68 3.82
N VAL A 110 -10.97 2.91 4.06
CA VAL A 110 -12.25 3.40 3.55
C VAL A 110 -12.18 3.74 2.04
N PHE A 111 -11.04 4.22 1.56
CA PHE A 111 -10.80 4.58 0.17
C PHE A 111 -10.46 3.38 -0.73
N GLN A 112 -10.75 2.14 -0.32
CA GLN A 112 -10.71 0.98 -1.21
C GLN A 112 -11.79 1.12 -2.30
N GLN A 113 -11.49 1.91 -3.33
CA GLN A 113 -12.42 2.18 -4.43
C GLN A 113 -12.55 1.03 -5.43
N ASN A 114 -11.84 -0.07 -5.22
CA ASN A 114 -11.88 -1.20 -6.13
C ASN A 114 -12.23 -2.46 -5.36
N HIS A 115 -13.24 -3.16 -5.86
CA HIS A 115 -13.68 -4.47 -5.39
C HIS A 115 -12.63 -5.58 -5.62
N ASP A 116 -11.35 -5.25 -5.80
CA ASP A 116 -10.24 -6.13 -6.13
C ASP A 116 -9.57 -6.74 -4.89
N PHE A 117 -10.38 -7.21 -3.93
CA PHE A 117 -9.96 -8.00 -2.77
C PHE A 117 -9.35 -9.34 -3.20
N THR A 118 -8.10 -9.33 -3.62
CA THR A 118 -7.43 -10.50 -4.18
C THR A 118 -6.13 -10.84 -3.46
N TYR A 119 -5.53 -9.93 -2.69
CA TYR A 119 -4.23 -10.20 -2.05
C TYR A 119 -4.38 -10.80 -0.66
N LEU A 120 -3.63 -11.87 -0.39
CA LEU A 120 -3.68 -12.59 0.89
C LEU A 120 -2.72 -11.96 1.91
N ILE A 121 -3.24 -11.65 3.08
CA ILE A 121 -2.50 -11.12 4.23
C ILE A 121 -2.69 -12.08 5.42
N GLU A 122 -1.60 -12.52 6.04
CA GLU A 122 -1.63 -13.38 7.22
C GLU A 122 -2.52 -12.80 8.33
N LYS A 123 -3.37 -13.66 8.91
CA LYS A 123 -4.46 -13.25 9.80
C LYS A 123 -3.98 -12.56 11.07
N GLN A 124 -2.95 -13.06 11.75
CA GLN A 124 -2.47 -12.47 12.99
C GLN A 124 -1.90 -11.07 12.77
N TRP A 125 -1.11 -10.89 11.71
CA TRP A 125 -0.60 -9.59 11.28
C TRP A 125 -1.76 -8.64 10.97
N PHE A 126 -2.75 -9.11 10.21
CA PHE A 126 -3.93 -8.31 9.88
C PHE A 126 -4.72 -7.91 11.14
N THR A 127 -4.91 -8.81 12.09
CA THR A 127 -5.59 -8.50 13.36
C THR A 127 -4.81 -7.47 14.18
N LYS A 128 -3.47 -7.56 14.26
CA LYS A 128 -2.64 -6.53 14.90
C LYS A 128 -2.82 -5.18 14.21
N TRP A 129 -2.85 -5.18 12.88
CA TRP A 129 -3.09 -3.98 12.09
C TRP A 129 -4.46 -3.37 12.38
N ILE A 130 -5.54 -4.15 12.37
CA ILE A 130 -6.88 -3.67 12.73
C ILE A 130 -6.95 -3.15 14.18
N ASN A 131 -6.29 -3.83 15.13
CA ASN A 131 -6.23 -3.35 16.51
C ASN A 131 -5.49 -2.01 16.62
N PHE A 132 -4.42 -1.83 15.83
CA PHE A 132 -3.76 -0.55 15.69
C PHE A 132 -4.71 0.51 15.12
N LEU A 133 -5.37 0.25 13.99
CA LEU A 133 -6.30 1.19 13.35
C LEU A 133 -7.45 1.59 14.27
N THR A 134 -8.05 0.64 14.98
CA THR A 134 -9.22 0.86 15.84
C THR A 134 -8.89 1.45 17.20
N GLY A 135 -7.61 1.67 17.50
CA GLY A 135 -7.16 2.20 18.79
C GLY A 135 -7.18 1.19 19.93
N LYS A 136 -7.48 -0.09 19.67
CA LYS A 136 -7.43 -1.18 20.66
C LYS A 136 -6.01 -1.48 21.12
N SER A 137 -5.00 -1.18 20.29
CA SER A 137 -3.59 -1.29 20.63
C SER A 137 -2.80 -0.12 20.03
N ASN A 138 -1.80 0.36 20.78
CA ASN A 138 -0.79 1.32 20.29
C ASN A 138 0.39 0.60 19.59
N GLU A 139 0.43 -0.73 19.63
CA GLU A 139 1.48 -1.51 18.98
C GLU A 139 1.21 -1.62 17.48
N MET A 140 2.24 -1.33 16.68
CA MET A 140 2.19 -1.54 15.25
C MET A 140 2.39 -3.03 14.92
N PRO A 141 1.81 -3.54 13.82
CA PRO A 141 1.91 -4.96 13.47
C PRO A 141 3.33 -5.43 13.07
N GLY A 142 4.24 -4.51 12.75
CA GLY A 142 5.58 -4.84 12.23
C GLY A 142 5.58 -5.18 10.75
N ALA A 143 6.67 -5.74 10.23
CA ALA A 143 6.74 -6.20 8.84
C ALA A 143 5.82 -7.41 8.63
N LEU A 144 5.26 -7.55 7.43
CA LEU A 144 4.34 -8.65 7.14
C LEU A 144 5.10 -9.96 6.90
N ASP A 145 4.73 -10.99 7.64
CA ASP A 145 5.14 -12.37 7.40
C ASP A 145 3.98 -13.22 6.89
N ASN A 146 4.00 -13.53 5.60
CA ASN A 146 3.06 -14.44 4.96
C ASN A 146 3.61 -15.88 4.88
N SER A 147 4.82 -16.15 5.39
CA SER A 147 5.51 -17.44 5.17
C SER A 147 4.69 -18.66 5.61
N ILE A 148 3.86 -18.51 6.65
CA ILE A 148 2.98 -19.57 7.18
C ILE A 148 1.85 -19.99 6.22
N LEU A 149 1.53 -19.15 5.23
CA LEU A 149 0.53 -19.45 4.20
C LEU A 149 1.06 -20.45 3.17
N PHE A 150 2.38 -20.68 3.14
CA PHE A 150 3.03 -21.55 2.16
C PHE A 150 3.45 -22.88 2.78
N PHE A 151 3.69 -23.86 1.91
CA PHE A 151 4.34 -25.08 2.34
C PHE A 151 5.78 -24.81 2.79
N SER A 152 6.20 -25.40 3.92
CA SER A 152 7.56 -25.21 4.47
C SER A 152 8.67 -25.63 3.48
N HIS A 153 8.39 -26.64 2.64
CA HIS A 153 9.31 -27.16 1.61
C HIS A 153 9.13 -26.49 0.23
N GLU A 154 8.01 -25.80 0.00
CA GLU A 154 7.67 -25.14 -1.27
C GLU A 154 7.12 -23.73 -1.01
N LYS A 155 8.03 -22.78 -0.77
CA LYS A 155 7.70 -21.39 -0.42
C LYS A 155 6.94 -20.60 -1.51
N GLN A 156 6.67 -21.20 -2.66
CA GLN A 156 5.92 -20.58 -3.76
C GLN A 156 4.52 -21.17 -3.92
N LYS A 157 4.16 -22.18 -3.11
CA LYS A 157 2.88 -22.86 -3.19
C LYS A 157 2.09 -22.65 -1.91
N LEU A 158 0.92 -22.04 -2.05
CA LEU A 158 -0.03 -21.89 -0.95
C LEU A 158 -0.46 -23.26 -0.42
N ARG A 159 -0.64 -23.35 0.89
CA ARG A 159 -1.29 -24.51 1.49
C ARG A 159 -2.74 -24.61 1.02
N HIS A 160 -3.24 -25.82 0.84
CA HIS A 160 -4.59 -26.06 0.31
C HIS A 160 -5.69 -25.99 1.37
N ASP A 161 -5.31 -25.98 2.65
CA ASP A 161 -6.20 -25.99 3.82
C ASP A 161 -6.46 -24.59 4.40
N LEU A 162 -5.99 -23.54 3.73
CA LEU A 162 -6.15 -22.16 4.20
C LEU A 162 -7.61 -21.71 4.17
N MET A 163 -8.04 -21.08 5.25
CA MET A 163 -9.38 -20.55 5.43
C MET A 163 -9.33 -19.03 5.62
N ILE A 164 -10.10 -18.30 4.81
CA ILE A 164 -10.28 -16.86 5.01
C ILE A 164 -10.87 -16.58 6.40
N GLY A 165 -10.41 -15.51 7.04
CA GLY A 165 -10.82 -15.13 8.39
C GLY A 165 -10.13 -15.92 9.50
N CYS A 166 -9.50 -17.06 9.18
CA CYS A 166 -8.75 -17.89 10.12
C CYS A 166 -7.24 -17.81 9.87
N ASP A 167 -6.79 -18.10 8.65
CA ASP A 167 -5.36 -18.12 8.28
C ASP A 167 -4.94 -16.82 7.58
N TYR A 168 -5.84 -16.23 6.79
CA TYR A 168 -5.57 -15.01 6.04
C TYR A 168 -6.81 -14.13 5.89
N GLU A 169 -6.58 -12.88 5.52
CA GLU A 169 -7.58 -11.90 5.11
C GLU A 169 -7.28 -11.42 3.68
N LEU A 170 -8.33 -10.99 2.97
CA LEU A 170 -8.18 -10.44 1.63
C LEU A 170 -8.14 -8.92 1.68
N VAL A 171 -7.19 -8.34 0.93
CA VAL A 171 -7.08 -6.88 0.78
C VAL A 171 -7.00 -6.48 -0.69
N GLY A 172 -7.48 -5.27 -0.98
CA GLY A 172 -7.34 -4.66 -2.30
C GLY A 172 -5.92 -4.19 -2.60
N ARG A 173 -5.68 -3.83 -3.86
CA ARG A 173 -4.37 -3.41 -4.37
C ARG A 173 -3.73 -2.27 -3.58
N SER A 174 -4.53 -1.27 -3.17
CA SER A 174 -4.03 -0.09 -2.46
C SER A 174 -3.46 -0.44 -1.08
N ILE A 175 -4.15 -1.31 -0.32
CA ILE A 175 -3.66 -1.79 0.98
C ILE A 175 -2.42 -2.65 0.78
N ARG A 176 -2.43 -3.59 -0.18
CA ARG A 176 -1.24 -4.40 -0.49
C ARG A 176 -0.02 -3.53 -0.81
N ALA A 177 -0.18 -2.51 -1.65
CA ALA A 177 0.89 -1.58 -1.98
C ALA A 177 1.33 -0.72 -0.78
N TYR A 178 0.41 -0.39 0.12
CA TYR A 178 0.73 0.34 1.35
C TYR A 178 1.57 -0.52 2.30
N ILE A 179 1.17 -1.76 2.55
CA ILE A 179 1.88 -2.71 3.41
C ILE A 179 3.32 -2.87 2.94
N GLU A 180 3.55 -3.18 1.65
CA GLU A 180 4.90 -3.36 1.12
C GLU A 180 5.80 -2.13 1.24
N ARG A 181 5.20 -0.92 1.15
CA ARG A 181 5.94 0.34 1.17
C ARG A 181 6.25 0.83 2.59
N VAL A 182 5.31 0.67 3.51
CA VAL A 182 5.37 1.29 4.83
C VAL A 182 5.76 0.28 5.91
N TYR A 183 5.11 -0.87 5.95
CA TYR A 183 5.45 -1.93 6.91
C TYR A 183 6.61 -2.79 6.41
N GLY A 184 6.72 -2.97 5.10
CA GLY A 184 7.67 -3.90 4.52
C GLY A 184 7.25 -5.36 4.70
N LEU A 185 8.13 -6.26 4.27
CA LEU A 185 7.93 -7.70 4.34
C LEU A 185 9.09 -8.31 5.13
N GLU A 186 8.80 -9.33 5.92
CA GLU A 186 9.84 -10.15 6.54
C GLU A 186 10.72 -10.83 5.49
N ASN A 187 11.94 -11.21 5.88
CA ASN A 187 12.92 -11.77 4.94
C ASN A 187 12.38 -13.07 4.30
N GLY A 188 12.25 -13.06 2.97
CA GLY A 188 11.73 -14.21 2.21
C GLY A 188 10.20 -14.34 2.20
N SER A 189 9.49 -13.43 2.86
CA SER A 189 8.03 -13.28 2.77
C SER A 189 7.64 -12.56 1.47
N HIS A 190 6.44 -12.84 0.96
CA HIS A 190 5.85 -12.16 -0.19
C HIS A 190 4.32 -12.16 -0.12
N ILE A 191 3.70 -11.18 -0.77
CA ILE A 191 2.24 -11.10 -0.90
C ILE A 191 1.85 -11.73 -2.22
N VAL A 192 0.87 -12.64 -2.19
CA VAL A 192 0.35 -13.33 -3.37
C VAL A 192 -1.05 -12.84 -3.72
N SER A 193 -1.35 -12.81 -5.01
CA SER A 193 -2.73 -12.63 -5.47
C SER A 193 -3.42 -13.99 -5.51
N GLY A 194 -4.66 -14.05 -5.04
CA GLY A 194 -5.54 -15.19 -5.26
C GLY A 194 -5.71 -15.51 -6.74
N ASP A 195 -5.64 -14.49 -7.60
CA ASP A 195 -5.72 -14.65 -9.06
C ASP A 195 -4.55 -15.46 -9.64
N ASP A 196 -3.40 -15.50 -8.96
CA ASP A 196 -2.24 -16.30 -9.41
C ASP A 196 -2.54 -17.81 -9.36
N TYR A 197 -3.61 -18.20 -8.66
CA TYR A 197 -4.03 -19.58 -8.44
C TYR A 197 -5.33 -19.94 -9.19
N ILE A 198 -5.77 -19.11 -10.15
CA ILE A 198 -6.93 -19.38 -11.01
C ILE A 198 -6.86 -20.82 -11.56
N GLY A 199 -7.92 -21.60 -11.32
CA GLY A 199 -8.03 -23.00 -11.75
C GLY A 199 -7.67 -24.03 -10.68
N GLN A 200 -7.09 -23.64 -9.54
CA GLN A 200 -6.89 -24.53 -8.38
C GLN A 200 -8.14 -24.58 -7.49
N PRO A 201 -8.40 -25.68 -6.76
CA PRO A 201 -9.56 -25.79 -5.84
C PRO A 201 -9.62 -24.64 -4.82
N LEU A 202 -8.46 -24.20 -4.34
CA LEU A 202 -8.29 -23.09 -3.40
C LEU A 202 -8.83 -21.75 -3.96
N TYR A 203 -8.73 -21.53 -5.27
CA TYR A 203 -9.22 -20.30 -5.92
C TYR A 203 -10.74 -20.15 -5.86
N ARG A 204 -11.51 -21.25 -5.88
CA ARG A 204 -12.97 -21.18 -5.73
C ARG A 204 -13.36 -20.65 -4.35
N GLY A 205 -12.65 -21.06 -3.29
CA GLY A 205 -12.82 -20.52 -1.95
C GLY A 205 -12.47 -19.03 -1.89
N ILE A 206 -11.29 -18.65 -2.38
CA ILE A 206 -10.83 -17.25 -2.39
C ILE A 206 -11.80 -16.35 -3.18
N SER A 207 -12.22 -16.76 -4.38
CA SER A 207 -13.14 -15.98 -5.22
C SER A 207 -14.55 -15.86 -4.64
N GLN A 208 -15.12 -16.92 -4.08
CA GLN A 208 -16.43 -16.86 -3.41
C GLN A 208 -16.39 -15.96 -2.18
N SER A 209 -15.32 -16.03 -1.39
CA SER A 209 -15.12 -15.17 -0.22
C SER A 209 -14.88 -13.71 -0.58
N ALA A 210 -14.13 -13.43 -1.65
CA ALA A 210 -13.99 -12.07 -2.21
C ALA A 210 -15.35 -11.50 -2.65
N LEU A 211 -16.20 -12.32 -3.29
CA LEU A 211 -17.55 -11.93 -3.69
C LEU A 211 -18.48 -11.67 -2.48
N LEU A 212 -18.33 -12.43 -1.39
CA LEU A 212 -19.08 -12.20 -0.14
C LEU A 212 -18.62 -10.92 0.56
N HIS A 213 -17.31 -10.67 0.68
CA HIS A 213 -16.78 -9.42 1.23
C HIS A 213 -17.28 -8.18 0.48
N ARG A 214 -17.43 -8.25 -0.85
CA ARG A 214 -18.01 -7.19 -1.69
C ARG A 214 -19.50 -6.88 -1.41
N ARG A 215 -20.22 -7.74 -0.68
CA ARG A 215 -21.65 -7.51 -0.34
C ARG A 215 -21.85 -6.85 1.01
N TYR A 216 -20.82 -6.79 1.85
CA TYR A 216 -20.89 -6.25 3.22
C TYR A 216 -20.16 -4.90 3.39
N TYR A 217 -19.58 -4.38 2.30
CA TYR A 217 -18.95 -3.06 2.17
C TYR A 217 -19.29 -2.49 0.79
#